data_AF-A0A318UAQ1-F1
#
_entry.id   AF-A0A318UAQ1-F1
#
_cell.length_a   1.000
_cell.length_b   1.000
_cell.length_c   1.000
_cell.angle_alpha   90.00
_cell.angle_beta   90.00
_cell.angle_gamma   90.00
#
_symmetry.space_group_name_H-M   'P 1'
#
loop_
_entity.id
_entity.type
_entity.pdbx_description
1 polymer ?
#
loop_
_entity_poly.entity_id
_entity_poly.type
_entity_poly.pdbx_seq_one_letter_code
_entity_poly.pdbx_strand_id
1 'polypeptide(L)'
;MGQEDVNSRSIGIELANTGDAPFPEPQMAALERLLPEIMARWGLGPEAVIAHSDCAPGRKIDPGPRFDWARLARQDLAIWPAPAGRLPPVTPDAFLALAETFGYPEAPVEVLLDAFRLRFRPRHAGPLDATDMAMLNDLALRFGSDGGAWRSS
;
A
#
# COMPACT_ATOMS: atom_id res chain seq x y z
N MET A 1 -21.39 8.64 -5.75
CA MET A 1 -20.84 8.04 -6.99
C MET A 1 -19.34 8.11 -6.86
N GLY A 2 -18.60 7.00 -7.04
CA GLY A 2 -17.16 6.98 -6.71
C GLY A 2 -16.56 5.61 -6.41
N GLN A 3 -17.34 4.53 -6.47
CA GLN A 3 -16.80 3.16 -6.45
C GLN A 3 -16.56 2.58 -7.85
N GLU A 4 -16.92 3.31 -8.91
CA GLU A 4 -16.97 2.78 -10.28
C GLU A 4 -15.64 2.91 -11.04
N ASP A 5 -14.71 3.78 -10.65
CA ASP A 5 -13.51 4.04 -11.47
C ASP A 5 -12.32 3.10 -11.20
N VAL A 6 -12.10 2.65 -9.95
CA VAL A 6 -10.98 1.74 -9.63
C VAL A 6 -11.22 0.34 -10.19
N ASN A 7 -12.45 -0.19 -10.09
CA ASN A 7 -12.78 -1.49 -10.67
C ASN A 7 -12.72 -1.50 -12.20
N SER A 8 -12.91 -0.35 -12.84
CA SER A 8 -12.84 -0.21 -14.30
C SER A 8 -11.40 -0.15 -14.83
N ARG A 9 -10.42 0.10 -13.94
CA ARG A 9 -9.01 0.36 -14.29
C ARG A 9 -8.01 -0.51 -13.50
N SER A 10 -8.48 -1.56 -12.84
CA SER A 10 -7.65 -2.43 -12.00
C SER A 10 -7.70 -3.88 -12.47
N ILE A 11 -6.62 -4.61 -12.20
CA ILE A 11 -6.57 -6.07 -12.34
C ILE A 11 -6.55 -6.64 -10.93
N GLY A 12 -7.63 -7.32 -10.54
CA GLY A 12 -7.70 -8.04 -9.27
C GLY A 12 -6.94 -9.36 -9.34
N ILE A 13 -5.99 -9.57 -8.43
CA ILE A 13 -5.29 -10.85 -8.26
C ILE A 13 -5.71 -11.44 -6.91
N GLU A 14 -6.41 -12.57 -6.94
CA GLU A 14 -6.84 -13.27 -5.73
C GLU A 14 -5.84 -14.36 -5.35
N LEU A 15 -5.43 -14.37 -4.09
CA LEU A 15 -4.50 -15.34 -3.53
C LEU A 15 -5.22 -16.12 -2.43
N ALA A 16 -5.37 -17.42 -2.64
CA ALA A 16 -5.92 -18.34 -1.65
C ALA A 16 -5.04 -18.36 -0.38
N ASN A 17 -5.57 -17.83 0.72
CA ASN A 17 -4.95 -17.89 2.04
C ASN A 17 -6.02 -18.01 3.12
N THR A 18 -5.73 -18.74 4.19
CA THR A 18 -6.62 -18.92 5.35
C THR A 18 -6.62 -17.72 6.30
N GLY A 19 -5.70 -16.76 6.10
CA GLY A 19 -5.58 -15.52 6.88
C GLY A 19 -4.77 -15.67 8.17
N ASP A 20 -4.62 -16.89 8.69
CA ASP A 20 -3.86 -17.23 9.89
C ASP A 20 -2.43 -17.71 9.60
N ALA A 21 -2.09 -17.97 8.34
CA ALA A 21 -0.78 -18.40 7.88
C ALA A 21 -0.14 -17.42 6.87
N PRO A 22 1.20 -17.40 6.74
CA PRO A 22 1.88 -16.78 5.60
C PRO A 22 1.39 -17.39 4.27
N PHE A 23 1.43 -16.58 3.20
CA PHE A 23 1.11 -17.04 1.86
C PHE A 23 2.09 -18.15 1.42
N PRO A 24 1.61 -19.28 0.88
CA PRO A 24 2.48 -20.38 0.47
C PRO A 24 3.53 -19.96 -0.56
N GLU A 25 4.74 -20.51 -0.44
CA GLU A 25 5.85 -20.21 -1.35
C GLU A 25 5.49 -20.38 -2.85
N PRO A 26 4.81 -21.46 -3.28
CA PRO A 26 4.44 -21.61 -4.69
C PRO A 26 3.51 -20.51 -5.21
N GLN A 27 2.68 -19.94 -4.33
CA GLN A 27 1.76 -18.87 -4.68
C GLN A 27 2.49 -17.53 -4.81
N MET A 28 3.41 -17.23 -3.90
CA MET A 28 4.27 -16.04 -4.01
C MET A 28 5.15 -16.12 -5.26
N ALA A 29 5.78 -17.27 -5.54
CA ALA A 29 6.58 -17.47 -6.74
C ALA A 29 5.76 -17.36 -8.05
N ALA A 30 4.48 -17.75 -8.03
CA ALA A 30 3.59 -17.53 -9.16
C ALA A 30 3.28 -16.04 -9.36
N LEU A 31 3.01 -15.31 -8.27
CA LEU A 31 2.77 -13.88 -8.29
C LEU A 31 3.98 -13.10 -8.84
N GLU A 32 5.19 -13.46 -8.42
CA GLU A 32 6.44 -12.83 -8.87
C GLU A 32 6.71 -13.01 -10.36
N ARG A 33 6.20 -14.07 -10.97
CA ARG A 33 6.26 -14.25 -12.43
C ARG A 33 5.16 -13.48 -13.16
N LEU A 34 3.98 -13.38 -12.55
CA LEU A 34 2.82 -12.74 -13.15
C LEU A 34 2.93 -11.20 -13.15
N LEU A 35 3.39 -10.61 -12.04
CA LEU A 35 3.46 -9.16 -11.89
C LEU A 35 4.30 -8.46 -12.97
N PRO A 36 5.53 -8.89 -13.30
CA PRO A 36 6.32 -8.26 -14.37
C PRO A 36 5.60 -8.25 -15.72
N GLU A 37 4.91 -9.34 -16.07
CA GLU A 37 4.19 -9.45 -17.34
C GLU A 37 3.01 -8.47 -17.42
N ILE A 38 2.26 -8.34 -16.33
CA ILE A 38 1.15 -7.37 -16.23
C ILE A 38 1.70 -5.94 -16.26
N MET A 39 2.71 -5.65 -15.45
CA MET A 39 3.30 -4.31 -15.35
C MET A 39 3.86 -3.86 -16.70
N ALA A 40 4.62 -4.72 -17.39
CA ALA A 40 5.17 -4.41 -18.71
C ALA A 40 4.08 -4.21 -19.77
N ARG A 41 3.03 -5.03 -19.75
CA ARG A 41 1.92 -4.93 -20.71
C ARG A 41 1.18 -3.59 -20.63
N TRP A 42 1.07 -3.03 -19.43
CA TRP A 42 0.29 -1.81 -19.18
C TRP A 42 1.14 -0.59 -18.84
N GLY A 43 2.47 -0.70 -18.86
CA GLY A 43 3.38 0.38 -18.53
C GLY A 43 3.29 0.85 -17.08
N LEU A 44 3.03 -0.08 -16.15
CA LEU A 44 2.84 0.22 -14.73
C LEU A 44 4.16 0.18 -13.96
N GLY A 45 4.36 1.15 -13.07
CA GLY A 45 5.44 1.12 -12.07
C GLY A 45 5.05 0.34 -10.80
N PRO A 46 6.03 0.07 -9.90
CA PRO A 46 5.81 -0.62 -8.63
C PRO A 46 4.76 0.05 -7.72
N GLU A 47 4.54 1.35 -7.88
CA GLU A 47 3.54 2.13 -7.16
C GLU A 47 2.09 1.74 -7.52
N ALA A 48 1.88 1.10 -8.68
CA ALA A 48 0.58 0.62 -9.11
C ALA A 48 0.16 -0.71 -8.44
N VAL A 49 1.09 -1.42 -7.78
CA VAL A 49 0.82 -2.69 -7.08
C VAL A 49 0.46 -2.42 -5.62
N ILE A 50 -0.81 -2.65 -5.27
CA ILE A 50 -1.42 -2.06 -4.09
C ILE A 50 -2.31 -3.04 -3.32
N ALA A 51 -2.48 -2.82 -2.02
CA ALA A 51 -3.37 -3.64 -1.21
C ALA A 51 -4.84 -3.23 -1.43
N HIS A 52 -5.77 -4.16 -1.26
CA HIS A 52 -7.18 -3.80 -1.24
C HIS A 52 -7.52 -2.90 -0.04
N SER A 53 -6.81 -3.09 1.08
CA SER A 53 -6.86 -2.20 2.24
C SER A 53 -6.41 -0.77 1.93
N ASP A 54 -5.58 -0.55 0.90
CA ASP A 54 -5.16 0.80 0.50
C ASP A 54 -6.28 1.53 -0.23
N CYS A 55 -7.01 0.82 -1.11
CA CYS A 55 -8.12 1.38 -1.87
C CYS A 55 -9.41 1.53 -1.03
N ALA A 56 -9.65 0.64 -0.06
CA ALA A 56 -10.84 0.66 0.76
C ALA A 56 -10.54 0.48 2.27
N PRO A 57 -9.83 1.45 2.88
CA PRO A 57 -9.50 1.43 4.31
C PRO A 57 -10.73 1.21 5.20
N GLY A 58 -10.60 0.37 6.23
CA GLY A 58 -11.67 0.05 7.19
C GLY A 58 -12.75 -0.92 6.67
N ARG A 59 -12.90 -1.07 5.35
CA ARG A 59 -13.80 -2.07 4.73
C ARG A 59 -13.06 -3.34 4.34
N LYS A 60 -11.82 -3.21 3.90
CA LYS A 60 -10.98 -4.29 3.40
C LYS A 60 -9.68 -4.33 4.18
N ILE A 61 -9.24 -5.55 4.48
CA ILE A 61 -8.01 -5.81 5.24
C ILE A 61 -7.05 -6.70 4.43
N ASP A 62 -7.47 -7.21 3.29
CA ASP A 62 -6.69 -8.05 2.39
C ASP A 62 -5.61 -7.25 1.63
N PRO A 63 -4.41 -7.83 1.40
CA PRO A 63 -4.02 -9.23 1.66
C PRO A 63 -3.58 -9.51 3.11
N GLY A 64 -3.65 -8.51 4.00
CA GLY A 64 -3.38 -8.65 5.43
C GLY A 64 -1.90 -8.61 5.80
N PRO A 65 -1.59 -8.64 7.12
CA PRO A 65 -0.24 -8.40 7.63
C PRO A 65 0.74 -9.57 7.40
N ARG A 66 0.28 -10.64 6.75
CA ARG A 66 1.07 -11.85 6.46
C ARG A 66 1.52 -11.90 5.00
N PHE A 67 1.08 -10.97 4.16
CA PHE A 67 1.55 -10.82 2.80
C PHE A 67 2.94 -10.19 2.79
N ASP A 68 3.88 -10.78 2.04
CA ASP A 68 5.27 -10.35 2.03
C ASP A 68 5.51 -9.23 1.00
N TRP A 69 5.03 -8.03 1.33
CA TRP A 69 5.25 -6.82 0.54
C TRP A 69 6.74 -6.50 0.35
N ALA A 70 7.56 -6.74 1.38
CA ALA A 70 8.99 -6.48 1.32
C ALA A 70 9.69 -7.40 0.30
N ARG A 71 9.23 -8.65 0.13
CA ARG A 71 9.72 -9.58 -0.90
C ARG A 71 9.47 -9.06 -2.31
N LEU A 72 8.28 -8.54 -2.59
CA LEU A 72 7.97 -7.91 -3.87
C LEU A 72 8.80 -6.65 -4.12
N ALA A 73 8.95 -5.81 -3.09
CA ALA A 73 9.71 -4.57 -3.21
C ALA A 73 11.20 -4.75 -3.47
N ARG A 74 11.81 -5.83 -2.96
CA ARG A 74 13.22 -6.19 -3.28
C ARG A 74 13.43 -6.54 -4.75
N GLN A 75 12.36 -6.77 -5.50
CA GLN A 75 12.37 -7.11 -6.92
C GLN A 75 11.77 -5.99 -7.78
N ASP A 76 11.57 -4.79 -7.22
CA ASP A 76 10.94 -3.66 -7.89
C ASP A 76 9.50 -3.96 -8.38
N LEU A 77 8.80 -4.89 -7.72
CA LEU A 77 7.41 -5.25 -8.03
C LEU A 77 6.38 -4.53 -7.15
N ALA A 78 6.83 -3.85 -6.10
CA ALA A 78 5.99 -3.04 -5.23
C ALA A 78 6.84 -1.95 -4.56
N ILE A 79 6.22 -0.87 -4.12
CA ILE A 79 6.91 0.16 -3.32
C ILE A 79 7.09 -0.27 -1.86
N TRP A 80 8.17 0.22 -1.24
CA TRP A 80 8.49 0.04 0.17
C TRP A 80 9.15 1.30 0.74
N PRO A 81 8.86 1.70 1.98
CA PRO A 81 9.48 2.87 2.59
C PRO A 81 10.99 2.66 2.74
N ALA A 82 11.74 3.69 2.41
CA ALA A 82 13.15 3.80 2.71
C ALA A 82 13.34 4.50 4.07
N PRO A 83 14.49 4.33 4.73
CA PRO A 83 14.84 5.16 5.87
C PRO A 83 14.74 6.64 5.48
N ALA A 84 13.72 7.31 6.02
CA ALA A 84 13.41 8.68 5.64
C ALA A 84 14.32 9.69 6.36
N GLY A 85 14.54 10.82 5.71
CA GLY A 85 15.31 11.95 6.23
C GLY A 85 14.60 12.71 7.36
N ARG A 86 14.19 13.96 7.13
CA ARG A 86 13.60 14.81 8.18
C ARG A 86 12.26 14.24 8.66
N LEU A 87 12.14 14.06 9.97
CA LEU A 87 10.93 13.59 10.62
C LEU A 87 9.84 14.70 10.65
N PRO A 88 8.63 14.45 10.12
CA PRO A 88 7.49 15.34 10.30
C PRO A 88 6.95 15.33 11.75
N PRO A 89 6.12 16.31 12.15
CA PRO A 89 5.42 16.26 13.43
C PRO A 89 4.56 14.99 13.57
N VAL A 90 4.60 14.34 14.73
CA VAL A 90 3.74 13.18 15.02
C VAL A 90 2.37 13.70 15.46
N THR A 91 1.55 14.07 14.48
CA THR A 91 0.17 14.54 14.70
C THR A 91 -0.79 13.90 13.69
N PRO A 92 -2.07 13.69 14.07
CA PRO A 92 -3.09 13.21 13.15
C PRO A 92 -3.19 14.05 11.87
N ASP A 93 -3.20 15.37 11.98
CA ASP A 93 -3.32 16.26 10.81
C ASP A 93 -2.15 16.10 9.83
N ALA A 94 -0.92 15.98 10.35
CA ALA A 94 0.25 15.76 9.51
C ALA A 94 0.20 14.38 8.83
N PHE A 95 -0.28 13.35 9.54
CA PHE A 95 -0.46 12.02 8.96
C PHE A 95 -1.50 12.03 7.86
N LEU A 96 -2.67 12.64 8.07
CA LEU A 96 -3.75 12.73 7.09
C LEU A 96 -3.28 13.46 5.82
N ALA A 97 -2.58 14.58 5.96
CA ALA A 97 -2.04 15.32 4.82
C ALA A 97 -1.05 14.49 3.98
N LEU A 98 -0.16 13.74 4.64
CA LEU A 98 0.77 12.84 3.95
C LEU A 98 0.05 11.63 3.35
N ALA A 99 -0.97 11.09 4.01
CA ALA A 99 -1.75 9.96 3.52
C ALA A 99 -2.54 10.34 2.27
N GLU A 100 -3.14 11.53 2.25
CA GLU A 100 -3.77 12.12 1.07
C GLU A 100 -2.76 12.30 -0.06
N THR A 101 -1.60 12.90 0.24
CA THR A 101 -0.51 13.08 -0.74
C THR A 101 -0.05 11.74 -1.32
N PHE A 102 0.04 10.70 -0.49
CA PHE A 102 0.41 9.36 -0.94
C PHE A 102 -0.68 8.68 -1.77
N GLY A 103 -1.96 9.02 -1.57
CA GLY A 103 -3.09 8.58 -2.38
C GLY A 103 -4.21 7.85 -1.64
N TYR A 104 -4.14 7.73 -0.32
CA TYR A 104 -5.25 7.15 0.47
C TYR A 104 -6.54 7.97 0.31
N PRO A 105 -7.73 7.33 0.34
CA PRO A 105 -9.01 8.05 0.39
C PRO A 105 -9.18 8.79 1.72
N GLU A 106 -10.09 9.76 1.74
CA GLU A 106 -10.48 10.44 2.97
C GLU A 106 -11.11 9.44 3.94
N ALA A 107 -10.53 9.34 5.14
CA ALA A 107 -11.00 8.50 6.23
C ALA A 107 -10.40 8.97 7.57
N PRO A 108 -10.93 8.54 8.73
CA PRO A 108 -10.34 8.83 10.03
C PRO A 108 -8.90 8.33 10.14
N VAL A 109 -8.07 9.03 10.93
CA VAL A 109 -6.64 8.75 11.07
C VAL A 109 -6.38 7.31 11.52
N GLU A 110 -7.21 6.77 12.40
CA GLU A 110 -7.09 5.40 12.91
C GLU A 110 -7.29 4.37 11.80
N VAL A 111 -8.25 4.62 10.91
CA VAL A 111 -8.56 3.74 9.79
C VAL A 111 -7.43 3.73 8.77
N LEU A 112 -6.86 4.90 8.46
CA LEU A 112 -5.73 5.01 7.55
C LEU A 112 -4.45 4.45 8.15
N LEU A 113 -4.23 4.65 9.45
CA LEU A 113 -3.07 4.10 10.16
C LEU A 113 -3.08 2.58 10.16
N ASP A 114 -4.23 1.96 10.39
CA ASP A 114 -4.38 0.51 10.33
C ASP A 114 -4.11 -0.02 8.91
N ALA A 115 -4.72 0.60 7.89
CA ALA A 115 -4.49 0.23 6.49
C ALA A 115 -3.01 0.37 6.09
N PHE A 116 -2.38 1.48 6.47
CA PHE A 116 -0.96 1.73 6.24
C PHE A 116 -0.07 0.66 6.89
N ARG A 117 -0.33 0.33 8.15
CA ARG A 117 0.44 -0.68 8.89
C ARG A 117 0.26 -2.09 8.35
N LEU A 118 -0.92 -2.44 7.83
CA LEU A 118 -1.13 -3.74 7.18
C LEU A 118 -0.11 -4.01 6.07
N ARG A 119 0.27 -2.95 5.34
CA ARG A 119 1.23 -3.03 4.23
C ARG A 119 2.67 -2.77 4.67
N PHE A 120 2.93 -1.62 5.28
CA PHE A 120 4.30 -1.10 5.42
C PHE A 120 4.94 -1.36 6.79
N ARG A 121 4.13 -1.70 7.80
CA ARG A 121 4.63 -1.99 9.16
C ARG A 121 3.78 -3.07 9.84
N PRO A 122 3.70 -4.28 9.24
CA PRO A 122 2.78 -5.31 9.72
C PRO A 122 3.11 -5.74 11.14
N ARG A 123 2.07 -6.09 11.91
CA ARG A 123 2.14 -6.53 13.32
C ARG A 123 2.50 -5.44 14.34
N HIS A 124 2.62 -4.18 13.90
CA HIS A 124 2.72 -3.05 14.83
C HIS A 124 1.34 -2.59 15.29
N ALA A 125 1.23 -2.18 16.55
CA ALA A 125 0.00 -1.69 17.17
C ALA A 125 0.33 -0.52 18.12
N GLY A 126 -0.71 0.23 18.53
CA GLY A 126 -0.58 1.39 19.40
C GLY A 126 -0.79 2.71 18.67
N PRO A 127 -0.56 3.85 19.35
CA PRO A 127 -0.80 5.18 18.76
C PRO A 127 0.12 5.43 17.56
N LEU A 128 -0.23 6.42 16.75
CA LEU A 128 0.64 6.98 15.70
C LEU A 128 2.01 7.34 16.30
N ASP A 129 3.10 6.92 15.66
CA ASP A 129 4.45 7.22 16.12
C ASP A 129 5.35 7.81 15.02
N ALA A 130 6.58 8.17 15.41
CA ALA A 130 7.57 8.75 14.52
C ALA A 130 7.98 7.82 13.37
N THR A 131 7.94 6.51 13.55
CA THR A 131 8.29 5.54 12.50
C THR A 131 7.21 5.51 11.43
N ASP A 132 5.94 5.53 11.82
CA ASP A 132 4.82 5.63 10.87
C ASP A 132 4.95 6.92 10.03
N MET A 133 5.19 8.06 10.69
CA MET A 133 5.37 9.36 10.03
C MET A 133 6.56 9.37 9.08
N ALA A 134 7.70 8.80 9.49
CA ALA A 134 8.90 8.72 8.66
C ALA A 134 8.64 7.89 7.39
N MET A 135 8.07 6.69 7.54
CA MET A 135 7.75 5.81 6.43
C MET A 135 6.76 6.46 5.45
N LEU A 136 5.66 7.03 5.97
CA LEU A 136 4.65 7.67 5.12
C LEU A 136 5.19 8.91 4.42
N ASN A 137 6.00 9.73 5.08
CA ASN A 137 6.61 10.91 4.47
C ASN A 137 7.54 10.55 3.31
N ASP A 138 8.37 9.53 3.47
CA ASP A 138 9.23 9.05 2.38
C ASP A 138 8.41 8.52 1.20
N LEU A 139 7.36 7.74 1.47
CA LEU A 139 6.46 7.24 0.44
C LEU A 139 5.73 8.37 -0.30
N ALA A 140 5.21 9.37 0.43
CA ALA A 140 4.55 10.54 -0.15
C ALA A 140 5.51 11.38 -1.00
N LEU A 141 6.77 11.55 -0.57
CA LEU A 141 7.78 12.29 -1.33
C LEU A 141 8.20 11.59 -2.63
N ARG A 142 8.31 10.25 -2.61
CA ARG A 142 8.77 9.48 -3.76
C ARG A 142 7.67 9.10 -4.74
N PHE A 143 6.43 8.96 -4.25
CA PHE A 143 5.34 8.36 -5.03
C PHE A 143 4.02 9.16 -4.99
N GLY A 144 3.96 10.29 -4.29
CA GLY A 144 2.73 11.08 -4.13
C GLY A 144 2.46 12.15 -5.19
N SER A 145 3.48 12.64 -5.89
CA SER A 145 3.31 13.65 -6.94
C SER A 145 2.99 12.99 -8.28
N ASP A 146 1.68 12.78 -8.50
CA ASP A 146 0.94 12.55 -9.77
C ASP A 146 -0.42 11.85 -9.52
N GLY A 147 -0.87 11.81 -8.25
CA GLY A 147 -2.10 11.12 -7.84
C GLY A 147 -1.88 9.66 -7.40
N GLY A 148 -0.65 9.15 -7.47
CA GLY A 148 -0.43 7.71 -7.55
C GLY A 148 -1.05 7.18 -8.86
N ALA A 149 -0.44 6.17 -9.47
CA ALA A 149 -0.91 5.65 -10.77
C ALA A 149 -2.39 5.19 -10.79
N TRP A 150 -3.09 5.18 -9.64
CA TRP A 150 -4.51 4.86 -9.45
C TRP A 150 -5.50 6.04 -9.45
N ARG A 151 -5.05 7.31 -9.37
CA ARG A 151 -5.90 8.51 -9.28
C ARG A 151 -5.42 9.51 -10.32
N SER A 152 -5.75 9.24 -11.58
CA SER A 152 -6.46 10.22 -12.40
C SER A 152 -6.69 9.69 -13.81
N SER A 153 -7.99 9.65 -14.11
CA SER A 153 -8.66 10.21 -15.30
C SER A 153 -8.17 9.84 -16.69
#